data_AF-A0A965EZ00-F1
#
_entry.id   AF-A0A965EZ00-F1
#
_cell.length_a   1.000
_cell.length_b   1.000
_cell.length_c   1.000
_cell.angle_alpha   90.00
_cell.angle_beta   90.00
_cell.angle_gamma   90.00
#
_symmetry.space_group_name_H-M   'P 1'
#
loop_
_entity.id
_entity.type
_entity.pdbx_description
1 polymer ?
#
loop_
_entity_poly.entity_id
_entity_poly.type
_entity_poly.pdbx_seq_one_letter_code
_entity_poly.pdbx_strand_id
1 'polypeptide(L)'
;MSAGAIRTLGYLRVEATDVGAWRDYGLKVLGMVEGRGSIDGALYLRMDDFPARLVIVPGERDRLMDAGWECANAEGLQQIRNALDVEG
;
A
#
# COMPACT_ATOMS: atom_id res chain seq x y z
N MET A 1 24.29 9.14 12.98
CA MET A 1 23.18 8.16 13.03
C MET A 1 23.05 7.58 11.64
N SER A 2 23.16 6.26 11.47
CA SER A 2 22.79 5.64 10.20
C SER A 2 21.32 5.98 9.93
N ALA A 3 21.00 6.50 8.74
CA ALA A 3 19.61 6.70 8.37
C ALA A 3 18.92 5.32 8.37
N GLY A 4 17.75 5.21 9.01
CA GLY A 4 17.02 3.95 9.07
C GLY A 4 16.75 3.40 7.67
N ALA A 5 16.82 2.07 7.50
CA ALA A 5 16.63 1.41 6.21
C ALA A 5 15.21 1.62 5.63
N ILE A 6 14.22 1.82 6.51
CA ILE A 6 12.84 2.20 6.17
C ILE A 6 12.69 3.72 6.28
N ARG A 7 12.09 4.34 5.26
CA ARG A 7 11.79 5.77 5.23
C ARG A 7 10.38 6.07 5.70
N THR A 8 9.39 5.45 5.05
CA THR A 8 7.96 5.76 5.25
C THR A 8 7.08 4.57 4.89
N LEU A 9 5.84 4.56 5.38
CA LEU A 9 4.80 3.70 4.83
C LEU A 9 4.53 4.12 3.38
N GLY A 10 4.67 3.17 2.44
CA GLY A 10 4.46 3.37 1.01
C GLY A 10 2.98 3.24 0.64
N TYR A 11 2.39 2.08 0.93
CA TYR A 11 0.99 1.78 0.65
C TYR A 11 0.42 0.73 1.60
N LEU A 12 -0.91 0.65 1.67
CA LEU A 12 -1.63 -0.49 2.24
C LEU A 12 -2.47 -1.17 1.16
N ARG A 13 -2.52 -2.50 1.19
CA ARG A 13 -3.48 -3.29 0.42
C ARG A 13 -4.50 -3.90 1.37
N VAL A 14 -5.78 -3.66 1.09
CA VAL A 14 -6.91 -4.12 1.89
C VAL A 14 -7.79 -4.99 1.02
N GLU A 15 -8.17 -6.16 1.52
CA GLU A 15 -9.27 -6.93 0.96
C GLU A 15 -10.57 -6.36 1.48
N ALA A 16 -11.55 -6.19 0.59
CA ALA A 16 -12.86 -5.68 0.96
C ALA A 16 -13.98 -6.50 0.31
N THR A 17 -15.02 -6.74 1.10
CA THR A 17 -16.28 -7.33 0.62
C THR A 17 -17.12 -6.34 -0.20
N ASP A 18 -16.92 -5.04 0.01
CA ASP A 18 -17.59 -3.96 -0.72
C ASP A 18 -16.60 -2.88 -1.19
N VAL A 19 -16.09 -3.03 -2.40
CA VAL A 19 -15.20 -2.04 -3.04
C VAL A 19 -15.96 -0.74 -3.40
N GLY A 20 -17.27 -0.81 -3.60
CA GLY A 20 -18.10 0.36 -3.91
C GLY A 20 -18.17 1.33 -2.73
N ALA A 21 -18.39 0.82 -1.52
CA ALA A 21 -18.36 1.60 -0.29
C ALA A 21 -16.99 2.27 -0.07
N TRP A 22 -15.90 1.54 -0.34
CA TRP A 22 -14.54 2.10 -0.29
C TRP A 22 -14.31 3.19 -1.34
N ARG A 23 -14.87 3.04 -2.55
CA ARG A 23 -14.81 4.08 -3.58
C ARG A 23 -15.50 5.35 -3.13
N ASP A 24 -16.72 5.23 -2.60
CA ASP A 24 -17.46 6.38 -2.11
C ASP A 24 -16.72 7.07 -0.96
N TYR A 25 -16.23 6.30 0.01
CA TYR A 25 -15.47 6.85 1.13
C TYR A 25 -14.16 7.51 0.66
N GLY A 26 -13.36 6.82 -0.14
CA GLY A 26 -12.06 7.30 -0.60
C GLY A 26 -12.15 8.57 -1.44
N LEU A 27 -13.12 8.64 -2.36
CA LEU A 27 -13.24 9.77 -3.27
C LEU A 27 -14.05 10.93 -2.68
N LYS A 28 -15.17 10.65 -2.00
CA LYS A 28 -16.10 11.69 -1.55
C LYS A 28 -15.80 12.19 -0.13
N VAL A 29 -15.24 11.34 0.74
CA VAL A 29 -14.97 11.70 2.14
C VAL A 29 -13.50 12.06 2.34
N LEU A 30 -12.59 11.19 1.91
CA LEU A 30 -11.15 11.43 2.06
C LEU A 30 -10.58 12.39 1.00
N GLY A 31 -11.32 12.65 -0.08
CA GLY A 31 -10.87 13.51 -1.19
C GLY A 31 -9.68 12.94 -1.95
N MET A 32 -9.47 11.62 -1.91
CA MET A 32 -8.41 10.95 -2.67
C MET A 32 -8.79 10.90 -4.15
N VAL A 33 -7.78 10.66 -4.99
CA VAL A 33 -7.95 10.54 -6.44
C VAL A 33 -7.81 9.08 -6.83
N GLU A 34 -8.60 8.62 -7.81
CA GLU A 34 -8.40 7.30 -8.38
C GLU A 34 -7.00 7.21 -9.03
N GLY A 35 -6.25 6.21 -8.59
CA GLY A 35 -4.95 5.82 -9.12
C GLY A 35 -5.09 4.81 -10.26
N ARG A 36 -4.00 4.11 -10.54
CA ARG A 36 -3.97 3.04 -11.56
C ARG A 36 -3.16 1.87 -11.05
N GLY A 37 -3.52 0.67 -11.50
CA GLY A 37 -2.73 -0.54 -11.27
C GLY A 37 -3.29 -1.71 -12.06
N SER A 38 -2.71 -2.89 -11.85
CA SER A 38 -2.90 -4.06 -12.71
C SER A 38 -3.87 -5.11 -12.16
N ILE A 39 -4.38 -4.96 -10.94
CA ILE A 39 -5.30 -5.92 -10.33
C ILE A 39 -6.71 -5.60 -10.80
N ASP A 40 -7.34 -6.55 -11.49
CA ASP A 40 -8.70 -6.40 -11.98
C ASP A 40 -9.70 -6.24 -10.83
N GLY A 41 -10.70 -5.36 -11.03
CA GLY A 41 -11.70 -5.01 -10.03
C GLY A 41 -11.19 -4.23 -8.81
N ALA A 42 -9.89 -4.01 -8.66
CA ALA A 42 -9.34 -3.27 -7.53
C ALA A 42 -9.52 -1.76 -7.69
N LEU A 43 -9.79 -1.07 -6.57
CA LEU A 43 -9.77 0.38 -6.48
C LEU A 43 -8.40 0.83 -5.99
N TYR A 44 -7.74 1.67 -6.79
CA TYR A 44 -6.50 2.34 -6.43
C TYR A 44 -6.81 3.76 -5.99
N LEU A 45 -6.35 4.17 -4.81
CA LEU A 45 -6.53 5.52 -4.29
C LEU A 45 -5.17 6.14 -4.01
N ARG A 46 -4.93 7.34 -4.54
CA ARG A 46 -3.69 8.12 -4.32
C ARG A 46 -4.02 9.51 -3.75
N MET A 47 -3.03 10.08 -3.07
CA MET A 47 -3.05 11.45 -2.53
C MET A 47 -1.92 12.32 -3.09
N ASP A 48 -1.00 11.72 -3.85
CA ASP A 48 0.18 12.34 -4.41
C ASP A 48 0.54 11.68 -5.77
N ASP A 49 1.75 11.90 -6.25
CA ASP A 49 2.21 11.42 -7.55
C ASP A 49 2.54 9.92 -7.58
N PHE A 50 2.48 9.22 -6.43
CA PHE A 50 2.63 7.77 -6.43
C PHE A 50 1.37 7.08 -7.00
N PRO A 51 1.51 5.88 -7.58
CA PRO A 51 0.39 5.18 -8.22
C PRO A 51 -0.81 4.93 -7.28
N ALA A 52 -0.56 4.62 -6.01
CA ALA A 52 -1.57 4.47 -4.96
C ALA A 52 -0.93 4.50 -3.56
N ARG A 53 -1.71 4.97 -2.58
CA ARG A 53 -1.44 4.81 -1.13
C ARG A 53 -2.36 3.77 -0.49
N LEU A 54 -3.57 3.59 -1.02
CA LEU A 54 -4.48 2.50 -0.66
C LEU A 54 -4.85 1.71 -1.92
N VAL A 55 -4.82 0.39 -1.82
CA VAL A 55 -5.26 -0.54 -2.86
C VAL A 55 -6.34 -1.44 -2.27
N ILE A 56 -7.58 -1.25 -2.70
CA ILE A 56 -8.73 -2.02 -2.22
C ILE A 56 -9.01 -3.13 -3.23
N VAL A 57 -8.77 -4.36 -2.84
CA VAL A 57 -8.94 -5.55 -3.69
C VAL A 57 -10.26 -6.24 -3.31
N PRO A 58 -11.10 -6.63 -4.28
CA PRO A 58 -12.32 -7.37 -3.98
C PRO A 58 -12.00 -8.74 -3.37
N GLY A 59 -12.78 -9.15 -2.37
CA GLY A 59 -12.67 -10.47 -1.77
C GLY A 59 -13.81 -10.82 -0.83
N GLU A 60 -13.63 -11.88 -0.03
CA GLU A 60 -14.69 -12.45 0.83
C GLU A 60 -14.61 -11.96 2.28
N ARG A 61 -13.54 -11.24 2.65
CA ARG A 61 -13.32 -10.77 4.02
C ARG A 61 -12.76 -9.36 4.00
N ASP A 62 -13.12 -8.59 5.03
CA ASP A 62 -12.48 -7.30 5.28
C ASP A 62 -11.21 -7.52 6.10
N ARG A 63 -10.04 -7.29 5.51
CA ARG A 63 -8.75 -7.42 6.21
C ARG A 63 -7.64 -6.60 5.55
N LEU A 64 -6.65 -6.22 6.36
CA LEU A 64 -5.36 -5.80 5.82
C LEU A 64 -4.66 -7.02 5.19
N MET A 65 -4.27 -6.91 3.92
CA MET A 65 -3.48 -7.93 3.23
C MET A 65 -1.99 -7.66 3.39
N ASP A 66 -1.55 -6.48 2.93
CA ASP A 66 -0.14 -6.12 2.84
C ASP A 66 0.08 -4.68 3.33
N ALA A 67 1.21 -4.44 4.01
CA ALA A 67 1.76 -3.11 4.21
C ALA A 67 3.08 -2.98 3.45
N GLY A 68 3.12 -2.09 2.46
CA GLY A 68 4.33 -1.82 1.67
C GLY A 68 5.11 -0.67 2.28
N TRP A 69 6.41 -0.89 2.53
CA TRP A 69 7.31 0.12 3.10
C TRP A 69 8.26 0.65 2.04
N GLU A 70 8.45 1.97 2.01
CA GLU A 70 9.46 2.60 1.17
C GLU A 70 10.81 2.54 1.89
N CYS A 71 11.80 1.93 1.25
CA CYS A 71 13.17 1.91 1.75
C CYS A 71 13.91 3.20 1.39
N ALA A 72 14.91 3.57 2.18
CA ALA A 72 15.68 4.79 1.94
C ALA A 72 16.36 4.80 0.54
N ASN A 73 16.83 3.64 0.10
CA ASN A 73 17.47 3.38 -1.20
C ASN A 73 17.62 1.87 -1.40
N ALA A 74 18.29 1.46 -2.49
CA ALA A 74 18.54 0.05 -2.80
C ALA A 74 19.38 -0.68 -1.73
N GLU A 75 20.34 -0.01 -1.10
CA GLU A 75 21.14 -0.57 -0.02
C GLU A 75 20.27 -0.82 1.23
N GLY A 76 19.41 0.13 1.59
CA GLY A 76 18.43 -0.03 2.68
C GLY A 76 17.49 -1.21 2.44
N LEU A 77 17.02 -1.40 1.21
CA LEU A 77 16.24 -2.58 0.85
C LEU A 77 17.03 -3.87 1.06
N GLN A 78 18.30 -3.92 0.62
CA GLN A 78 19.15 -5.09 0.82
C GLN A 78 19.42 -5.37 2.31
N GLN A 79 19.59 -4.32 3.12
CA GLN A 79 19.74 -4.46 4.57
C GLN A 79 18.51 -5.10 5.22
N ILE A 80 17.31 -4.66 4.84
CA ILE A 80 16.05 -5.25 5.35
C ILE A 80 15.94 -6.71 4.92
N ARG A 81 16.23 -7.02 3.65
CA ARG A 81 16.23 -8.42 3.16
C ARG A 81 17.15 -9.31 3.97
N ASN A 82 18.40 -8.88 4.15
CA ASN A 82 19.37 -9.63 4.95
C ASN A 82 18.90 -9.81 6.39
N ALA A 83 18.29 -8.79 6.99
CA ALA A 83 17.78 -8.86 8.36
C ALA A 83 16.61 -9.86 8.50
N LEU A 84 15.72 -9.93 7.49
CA LEU A 84 14.65 -10.92 7.45
C LEU A 84 15.21 -12.33 7.25
N ASP A 85 16.11 -12.53 6.29
CA ASP A 85 16.72 -13.85 5.99
C ASP A 85 17.46 -14.45 7.20
N VAL A 86 17.98 -13.61 8.11
CA VAL A 86 18.65 -14.04 9.35
C VAL A 86 17.63 -14.54 10.39
N GLU A 87 16.42 -13.99 10.39
CA GLU A 87 15.40 -14.24 11.42
C GLU A 87 14.26 -15.17 10.95
N GLY A 88 14.08 -15.42 9.64
CA GLY A 88 13.10 -16.37 9.07
C GLY A 88 12.70 -16.09 7.63
#